data_AF-G5A849-F1
#
_entry.id   AF-G5A849-F1
#
_cell.length_a   1.000
_cell.length_b   1.000
_cell.length_c   1.000
_cell.angle_alpha   90.00
_cell.angle_beta   90.00
_cell.angle_gamma   90.00
#
_symmetry.space_group_name_H-M   'P 1'
#
loop_
_entity.id
_entity.type
_entity.pdbx_description
1 polymer ?
#
loop_
_entity_poly.entity_id
_entity_poly.type
_entity_poly.pdbx_seq_one_letter_code
_entity_poly.pdbx_strand_id
1 'polypeptide(L)'
;MIQLVREYTGSEDVLVILEQGWARRPAKGCMYGANYVAFYKADIARLFQQGVANKSDKLGPRRMLESIQEKYPWRFDFPSSSQIRAEISKLMKAQKETVHQEDSQNPVRNASGSSAEGNPPGKRSSKRKIMDSTYVTFINRLMDSYPDLLAAQAIQHFRTAFPQAQSVEDATIRNRVNRIKRQKTG
;
A
#
# COMPACT_ATOMS: atom_id res chain seq x y z
N MET A 1 22.12 4.63 -25.22
CA MET A 1 23.23 4.83 -26.16
C MET A 1 23.47 3.48 -26.80
N ILE A 2 22.92 3.27 -28.00
CA ILE A 2 22.93 1.99 -28.73
C ILE A 2 24.18 2.02 -29.61
N GLN A 3 25.11 1.09 -29.42
CA GLN A 3 26.24 0.91 -30.34
C GLN A 3 25.76 0.07 -31.54
N LEU A 4 25.63 0.71 -32.69
CA LEU A 4 25.45 0.06 -33.99
C LEU A 4 26.83 -0.33 -34.52
N VAL A 5 27.11 -1.63 -34.59
CA VAL A 5 28.17 -2.15 -35.45
C VAL A 5 27.55 -2.46 -36.80
N ARG A 6 28.11 -1.90 -37.86
CA ARG A 6 27.57 -1.94 -39.21
C ARG A 6 28.53 -2.74 -40.09
N GLU A 7 28.23 -4.02 -40.32
CA GLU A 7 28.82 -4.78 -41.41
C GLU A 7 27.75 -4.99 -42.47
N TYR A 8 28.08 -4.60 -43.70
CA TYR A 8 27.20 -4.58 -44.87
C TYR A 8 27.56 -5.79 -45.75
N THR A 9 26.73 -6.82 -45.74
CA THR A 9 26.70 -7.84 -46.80
C THR A 9 25.26 -7.98 -47.26
N GLY A 10 25.02 -7.63 -48.53
CA GLY A 10 23.69 -7.61 -49.11
C GLY A 10 23.13 -9.01 -49.34
N SER A 11 22.05 -9.33 -48.63
CA SER A 11 20.92 -10.14 -49.11
C SER A 11 19.85 -10.10 -48.02
N GLU A 12 18.68 -9.54 -48.33
CA GLU A 12 17.43 -9.54 -47.56
C GLU A 12 17.56 -9.39 -46.03
N ASP A 13 17.25 -8.18 -45.53
CA ASP A 13 17.04 -7.90 -44.11
C ASP A 13 15.82 -8.67 -43.58
N VAL A 14 15.97 -9.98 -43.38
CA VAL A 14 15.07 -10.75 -42.53
C VAL A 14 15.40 -10.34 -41.10
N LEU A 15 14.60 -9.44 -40.54
CA LEU A 15 14.60 -9.14 -39.11
C LEU A 15 14.32 -10.43 -38.34
N VAL A 16 15.35 -11.17 -37.97
CA VAL A 16 15.24 -12.30 -37.06
C VAL A 16 14.89 -11.72 -35.69
N ILE A 17 13.59 -11.65 -35.39
CA ILE A 17 13.10 -11.43 -34.04
C ILE A 17 13.52 -12.68 -33.25
N LEU A 18 14.65 -12.60 -32.56
CA LEU A 18 15.03 -13.60 -31.58
C LEU A 18 13.93 -13.62 -30.51
N GLU A 19 13.06 -14.61 -30.55
CA GLU A 19 12.10 -14.86 -29.48
C GLU A 19 12.88 -15.08 -28.19
N GLN A 20 13.05 -14.01 -27.41
CA GLN A 20 13.80 -14.00 -26.16
C GLN A 20 13.39 -15.19 -25.28
N GLY A 21 14.38 -16.06 -25.01
CA GLY A 21 14.23 -17.40 -24.46
C GLY A 21 13.83 -17.51 -22.97
N TRP A 22 14.24 -18.63 -22.34
CA TRP A 22 13.79 -19.17 -21.03
C TRP A 22 13.95 -18.30 -19.78
N ALA A 23 14.22 -17.00 -19.93
CA ALA A 23 14.39 -16.01 -18.87
C ALA A 23 13.44 -14.81 -19.00
N ARG A 24 12.23 -15.01 -19.56
CA ARG A 24 11.20 -13.96 -19.58
C ARG A 24 10.62 -13.76 -18.20
N ARG A 25 10.73 -12.53 -17.67
CA ARG A 25 10.08 -12.15 -16.42
C ARG A 25 8.56 -12.21 -16.61
N PRO A 26 7.83 -12.99 -15.80
CA PRO A 26 6.37 -12.95 -15.83
C PRO A 26 5.85 -11.55 -15.52
N ALA A 27 4.67 -11.23 -16.05
CA ALA A 27 3.98 -10.00 -15.68
C ALA A 27 3.87 -9.89 -14.15
N LYS A 28 3.93 -8.66 -13.65
CA LYS A 28 3.90 -8.39 -12.21
C LYS A 28 2.64 -9.02 -11.59
N GLY A 29 2.83 -9.95 -10.65
CA GLY A 29 1.73 -10.67 -10.00
C GLY A 29 1.46 -12.08 -10.54
N CYS A 30 2.05 -12.45 -11.68
CA CYS A 30 1.96 -13.80 -12.26
C CYS A 30 3.16 -14.69 -11.93
N MET A 31 4.09 -14.19 -11.10
CA MET A 31 5.38 -14.85 -10.85
C MET A 31 5.29 -16.04 -9.88
N TYR A 32 4.32 -15.99 -8.97
CA TYR A 32 4.00 -17.07 -8.05
C TYR A 32 2.68 -17.65 -8.56
N GLY A 33 2.61 -18.97 -8.78
CA GLY A 33 1.53 -19.65 -9.50
C GLY A 33 0.13 -19.47 -8.89
N ALA A 34 -0.76 -20.44 -9.14
CA ALA A 34 -2.15 -20.34 -8.71
C ALA A 34 -2.29 -19.98 -7.22
N ASN A 35 -3.19 -19.03 -6.91
CA ASN A 35 -3.43 -18.60 -5.54
C ASN A 35 -4.44 -19.53 -4.86
N TYR A 36 -3.94 -20.47 -4.05
CA TYR A 36 -4.76 -21.47 -3.37
C TYR A 36 -5.57 -20.92 -2.18
N VAL A 37 -5.38 -19.65 -1.79
CA VAL A 37 -6.12 -19.03 -0.67
C VAL A 37 -7.62 -19.14 -0.86
N ALA A 38 -8.11 -19.05 -2.12
CA ALA A 38 -9.53 -19.06 -2.43
C ALA A 38 -10.27 -20.27 -1.83
N PHE A 39 -9.66 -21.46 -1.86
CA PHE A 39 -10.24 -22.69 -1.32
C PHE A 39 -10.37 -22.68 0.20
N TYR A 40 -9.46 -22.00 0.90
CA TYR A 40 -9.38 -22.00 2.37
C TYR A 40 -9.95 -20.73 3.01
N LYS A 41 -10.51 -19.80 2.23
CA LYS A 41 -11.07 -18.54 2.76
C LYS A 41 -12.12 -18.79 3.84
N ALA A 42 -13.01 -19.76 3.62
CA ALA A 42 -14.07 -20.09 4.57
C ALA A 42 -13.48 -20.59 5.91
N ASP A 43 -12.47 -21.46 5.87
CA ASP A 43 -11.79 -21.96 7.07
C ASP A 43 -11.04 -20.85 7.81
N ILE A 44 -10.33 -19.98 7.09
CA ILE A 44 -9.63 -18.82 7.65
C ILE A 44 -10.64 -17.89 8.33
N ALA A 45 -11.77 -17.60 7.68
CA ALA A 45 -12.83 -16.76 8.24
C ALA A 45 -13.44 -17.36 9.51
N ARG A 46 -13.68 -18.68 9.51
CA ARG A 46 -14.19 -19.41 10.68
C ARG A 46 -13.23 -19.31 11.88
N LEU A 47 -11.94 -19.61 11.66
CA LEU A 47 -10.91 -19.52 12.71
C LEU A 47 -10.74 -18.08 13.21
N PHE A 48 -10.86 -17.10 12.30
CA PHE A 48 -10.83 -15.69 12.66
C PHE A 48 -12.01 -15.30 13.54
N GLN A 49 -13.24 -15.66 13.14
CA GLN A 49 -14.46 -15.36 13.90
C GLN A 49 -14.46 -16.02 15.28
N GLN A 50 -13.94 -17.25 15.39
CA GLN A 50 -13.75 -17.89 16.69
C GLN A 50 -12.85 -17.06 17.62
N GLY A 51 -11.75 -16.53 17.10
CA GLY A 51 -10.86 -15.63 17.85
C GLY A 51 -11.44 -14.24 18.14
N VAL A 52 -12.46 -13.81 17.39
CA VAL A 52 -13.22 -12.58 17.66
C VAL A 52 -14.21 -12.80 18.79
N ALA A 53 -14.92 -13.94 18.78
CA ALA A 53 -15.83 -14.33 19.85
C ALA A 53 -15.08 -14.59 21.17
N ASN A 54 -13.99 -15.35 21.10
CA ASN A 54 -13.17 -15.71 22.25
C ASN A 54 -11.72 -15.24 22.06
N LYS A 55 -11.27 -14.30 22.90
CA LYS A 55 -9.89 -13.78 22.83
C LYS A 55 -8.82 -14.85 23.06
N SER A 56 -9.13 -15.88 23.86
CA SER A 56 -8.24 -17.03 24.12
C SER A 56 -7.97 -17.86 22.87
N ASP A 57 -8.94 -17.92 21.95
CA ASP A 57 -8.90 -18.79 20.78
C ASP A 57 -8.34 -18.04 19.55
N LYS A 58 -7.77 -16.86 19.76
CA LYS A 58 -7.23 -16.03 18.69
C LYS A 58 -5.94 -16.64 18.13
N LEU A 59 -6.05 -17.23 16.94
CA LEU A 59 -4.91 -17.84 16.26
C LEU A 59 -4.14 -16.81 15.41
N GLY A 60 -2.81 -16.91 15.42
CA GLY A 60 -1.96 -16.22 14.46
C GLY A 60 -1.97 -16.91 13.08
N PRO A 61 -1.51 -16.25 12.00
CA PRO A 61 -1.53 -16.81 10.64
C PRO A 61 -0.84 -18.18 10.51
N ARG A 62 0.26 -18.38 11.25
CA ARG A 62 0.99 -19.66 11.26
C ARG A 62 0.18 -20.77 11.94
N ARG A 63 -0.44 -20.48 13.09
CA ARG A 63 -1.29 -21.44 13.81
C ARG A 63 -2.55 -21.77 13.02
N MET A 64 -3.16 -20.79 12.35
CA MET A 64 -4.28 -21.05 11.44
C MET A 64 -3.89 -21.98 10.29
N LEU A 65 -2.68 -21.82 9.74
CA LEU A 65 -2.17 -22.74 8.72
C LEU A 65 -2.03 -24.16 9.27
N GLU A 66 -1.45 -24.33 10.46
CA GLU A 66 -1.33 -25.64 11.12
C GLU A 66 -2.70 -26.30 11.29
N SER A 67 -3.72 -25.56 11.76
CA SER A 67 -5.09 -26.07 11.88
C SER A 67 -5.71 -26.48 10.52
N ILE A 68 -5.38 -25.76 9.44
CA ILE A 68 -5.83 -26.11 8.08
C ILE A 68 -5.11 -27.37 7.59
N GLN A 69 -3.81 -27.51 7.86
CA GLN A 69 -3.02 -28.69 7.49
C GLN A 69 -3.51 -29.94 8.23
N GLU A 70 -3.80 -29.81 9.52
CA GLU A 70 -4.38 -30.89 10.33
C GLU A 70 -5.75 -31.33 9.81
N LYS A 71 -6.57 -30.39 9.35
CA LYS A 71 -7.89 -30.67 8.76
C LYS A 71 -7.81 -31.37 7.39
N TYR A 72 -6.77 -31.09 6.60
CA TYR A 72 -6.61 -31.63 5.24
C TYR A 72 -5.25 -32.29 5.03
N PRO A 73 -4.94 -33.41 5.72
CA PRO A 73 -3.60 -34.00 5.72
C PRO A 73 -3.12 -34.51 4.36
N TRP A 74 -4.05 -34.79 3.44
CA TRP A 74 -3.77 -35.34 2.11
C TRP A 74 -3.50 -34.27 1.05
N ARG A 75 -3.60 -32.99 1.42
CA ARG A 75 -3.36 -31.87 0.51
C ARG A 75 -1.98 -31.28 0.73
N PHE A 76 -1.41 -30.71 -0.32
CA PHE A 76 -0.12 -30.02 -0.28
C PHE A 76 -0.22 -28.58 -0.81
N ASP A 77 -1.35 -28.23 -1.41
CA ASP A 77 -1.69 -26.93 -1.99
C ASP A 77 -2.16 -25.94 -0.92
N PHE A 78 -1.36 -25.75 0.13
CA PHE A 78 -1.71 -24.81 1.19
C PHE A 78 -1.30 -23.38 0.87
N PRO A 79 -2.10 -22.38 1.30
CA PRO A 79 -1.68 -20.99 1.21
C PRO A 79 -0.50 -20.72 2.14
N SER A 80 0.35 -19.78 1.75
CA SER A 80 1.45 -19.35 2.61
C SER A 80 0.94 -18.54 3.81
N SER A 81 1.73 -18.46 4.88
CA SER A 81 1.38 -17.66 6.06
C SER A 81 1.18 -16.17 5.74
N SER A 82 1.88 -15.65 4.73
CA SER A 82 1.74 -14.26 4.28
C SER A 82 0.41 -14.02 3.56
N GLN A 83 -0.02 -15.00 2.77
CA GLN A 83 -1.33 -15.01 2.12
C GLN A 83 -2.48 -15.06 3.14
N ILE A 84 -2.38 -15.93 4.16
CA ILE A 84 -3.35 -15.99 5.27
C ILE A 84 -3.40 -14.65 6.01
N ARG A 85 -2.25 -14.04 6.31
CA ARG A 85 -2.17 -12.70 6.93
C ARG A 85 -2.88 -11.63 6.08
N ALA A 86 -2.71 -11.67 4.76
CA ALA A 86 -3.37 -10.73 3.86
C ALA A 86 -4.90 -10.90 3.92
N GLU A 87 -5.39 -12.14 4.00
CA GLU A 87 -6.82 -12.41 4.11
C GLU A 87 -7.40 -11.95 5.45
N ILE A 88 -6.72 -12.23 6.57
CA ILE A 88 -7.11 -11.70 7.90
C ILE A 88 -7.18 -10.17 7.88
N SER A 89 -6.24 -9.51 7.21
CA SER A 89 -6.22 -8.05 7.09
C SER A 89 -7.43 -7.52 6.32
N LYS A 90 -7.98 -8.29 5.36
CA LYS A 90 -9.24 -7.94 4.67
C LYS A 90 -10.44 -8.13 5.59
N LEU A 91 -10.49 -9.23 6.34
CA LEU A 91 -11.58 -9.49 7.31
C LEU A 91 -11.65 -8.39 8.38
N MET A 92 -10.50 -7.98 8.92
CA MET A 92 -10.40 -6.86 9.87
C MET A 92 -10.90 -5.54 9.29
N LYS A 93 -10.62 -5.25 8.01
CA LYS A 93 -11.14 -4.04 7.34
C LYS A 93 -12.65 -4.11 7.16
N ALA A 94 -13.16 -5.24 6.68
CA ALA A 94 -14.60 -5.45 6.51
C ALA A 94 -15.36 -5.28 7.84
N GLN A 95 -14.82 -5.82 8.94
CA GLN A 95 -15.42 -5.67 10.27
C GLN A 95 -15.45 -4.20 10.74
N LYS A 96 -14.45 -3.40 10.38
CA LYS A 96 -14.44 -1.97 10.72
C LYS A 96 -15.47 -1.19 9.89
N GLU A 97 -15.63 -1.55 8.62
CA GLU A 97 -16.59 -0.92 7.71
C GLU A 97 -18.04 -1.14 8.19
N THR A 98 -18.38 -2.35 8.65
CA THR A 98 -19.72 -2.64 9.19
C THR A 98 -20.05 -1.81 10.44
N VAL A 99 -19.09 -1.60 11.34
CA VAL A 99 -19.31 -0.78 12.54
C VAL A 99 -19.60 0.68 12.18
N HIS A 100 -18.90 1.23 11.18
CA HIS A 100 -19.12 2.61 10.74
C HIS A 100 -20.45 2.83 10.00
N GLN A 101 -21.08 1.78 9.48
CA GLN A 101 -22.37 1.89 8.79
C GLN A 101 -23.57 1.95 9.75
N GLU A 102 -23.45 1.34 10.94
CA GLU A 102 -24.52 1.35 11.95
C GLU A 102 -24.50 2.57 12.89
N ASP A 103 -23.39 3.30 12.97
CA ASP A 103 -23.25 4.52 13.80
C ASP A 103 -24.00 5.76 13.26
N SER A 104 -24.74 5.66 12.15
CA SER A 104 -25.53 6.77 11.60
C SER A 104 -26.96 6.87 12.15
N GLN A 105 -27.34 6.08 13.16
CA GLN A 105 -28.70 6.16 13.74
C GLN A 105 -28.82 6.23 15.28
N ASN A 106 -27.78 6.23 16.11
CA ASN A 106 -27.95 6.53 17.54
C ASN A 106 -26.64 6.88 18.29
N PRO A 107 -26.52 8.05 18.94
CA PRO A 107 -25.35 8.37 19.75
C PRO A 107 -25.62 8.05 21.22
N VAL A 108 -25.27 6.84 21.68
CA VAL A 108 -25.07 6.60 23.12
C VAL A 108 -23.68 6.03 23.36
N ARG A 109 -22.91 6.86 24.04
CA ARG A 109 -21.54 6.64 24.51
C ARG A 109 -21.49 5.40 25.39
N ASN A 110 -20.44 4.59 25.24
CA ASN A 110 -19.65 4.13 26.38
C ASN A 110 -18.26 3.70 25.89
N ALA A 111 -17.31 4.59 26.12
CA ALA A 111 -15.90 4.31 26.06
C ALA A 111 -15.48 3.58 27.34
N SER A 112 -15.03 2.33 27.20
CA SER A 112 -14.23 1.65 28.21
C SER A 112 -13.09 0.92 27.51
N GLY A 113 -11.91 1.54 27.51
CA GLY A 113 -10.67 0.89 27.10
C GLY A 113 -10.12 0.00 28.20
N SER A 114 -9.35 -1.03 27.83
CA SER A 114 -7.92 -1.16 28.19
C SER A 114 -7.35 -2.54 27.80
N SER A 115 -6.24 -2.47 27.04
CA SER A 115 -4.96 -3.21 27.08
C SER A 115 -4.86 -4.74 27.30
N ALA A 116 -4.25 -5.41 26.31
CA ALA A 116 -3.04 -6.27 26.41
C ALA A 116 -2.76 -6.86 25.01
N GLU A 117 -1.76 -6.38 24.27
CA GLU A 117 -0.38 -6.89 24.25
C GLU A 117 -0.19 -8.03 23.21
N GLY A 118 0.57 -7.72 22.15
CA GLY A 118 0.74 -8.58 20.98
C GLY A 118 1.04 -7.78 19.71
N ASN A 119 2.14 -7.04 19.74
CA ASN A 119 2.62 -6.21 18.64
C ASN A 119 3.29 -7.10 17.57
N PRO A 120 2.79 -7.23 16.33
CA PRO A 120 3.63 -7.69 15.22
C PRO A 120 4.60 -6.55 14.85
N PRO A 121 5.75 -6.82 14.20
CA PRO A 121 6.68 -5.77 13.78
C PRO A 121 6.05 -4.96 12.64
N GLY A 122 5.16 -4.03 13.03
CA GLY A 122 4.66 -2.98 12.19
C GLY A 122 5.83 -2.09 11.90
N LYS A 123 6.23 -2.03 10.63
CA LYS A 123 6.99 -0.91 10.09
C LYS A 123 6.33 0.33 10.65
N ARG A 124 7.03 1.03 11.56
CA ARG A 124 6.60 2.33 12.07
C ARG A 124 6.39 3.18 10.83
N SER A 125 5.16 3.31 10.36
CA SER A 125 4.80 4.39 9.46
C SER A 125 4.97 5.61 10.32
N SER A 126 6.19 6.15 10.32
CA SER A 126 6.52 7.40 10.95
C SER A 126 5.40 8.34 10.53
N LYS A 127 4.57 8.77 11.49
CA LYS A 127 3.44 9.66 11.23
C LYS A 127 4.07 10.83 10.48
N ARG A 128 3.91 10.87 9.16
CA ARG A 128 4.58 11.90 8.36
C ARG A 128 4.07 13.20 8.94
N LYS A 129 4.98 14.06 9.39
CA LYS A 129 4.64 15.38 9.96
C LYS A 129 3.77 16.07 8.90
N ILE A 130 2.47 16.08 9.12
CA ILE A 130 1.52 16.65 8.18
C ILE A 130 1.74 18.16 8.25
N MET A 131 2.06 18.76 7.11
CA MET A 131 2.22 20.21 7.02
C MET A 131 0.89 20.87 7.36
N ASP A 132 0.92 22.00 8.06
CA ASP A 132 -0.28 22.73 8.47
C ASP A 132 -1.19 22.99 7.27
N SER A 133 -2.50 22.84 7.47
CA SER A 133 -3.54 22.98 6.46
C SER A 133 -3.47 24.33 5.77
N THR A 134 -3.20 25.40 6.52
CA THR A 134 -3.09 26.78 6.01
C THR A 134 -1.94 26.94 5.02
N TYR A 135 -0.83 26.25 5.23
CA TYR A 135 0.31 26.26 4.32
C TYR A 135 0.01 25.46 3.05
N VAL A 136 -0.71 24.35 3.20
CA VAL A 136 -1.13 23.52 2.06
C VAL A 136 -2.06 24.30 1.12
N THR A 137 -3.05 25.01 1.67
CA THR A 137 -4.00 25.80 0.87
C THR A 137 -3.32 26.93 0.12
N PHE A 138 -2.38 27.64 0.77
CA PHE A 138 -1.59 28.67 0.12
C PHE A 138 -0.76 28.11 -1.05
N ILE A 139 -0.03 27.01 -0.85
CA ILE A 139 0.79 26.41 -1.92
C ILE A 139 -0.07 25.91 -3.08
N ASN A 140 -1.23 25.30 -2.79
CA ASN A 140 -2.15 24.89 -3.85
C ASN A 140 -2.61 26.11 -4.68
N ARG A 141 -3.06 27.18 -4.01
CA ARG A 141 -3.49 28.42 -4.67
C ARG A 141 -2.37 29.05 -5.50
N LEU A 142 -1.14 29.08 -4.97
CA LEU A 142 0.02 29.59 -5.69
C LEU A 142 0.30 28.80 -6.98
N MET A 143 0.19 27.48 -6.90
CA MET A 143 0.38 26.57 -8.05
C MET A 143 -0.79 26.58 -9.04
N ASP A 144 -1.96 27.09 -8.64
CA ASP A 144 -3.10 27.33 -9.54
C ASP A 144 -2.92 28.65 -10.30
N SER A 145 -2.43 29.69 -9.64
CA SER A 145 -2.13 30.99 -10.27
C SER A 145 -0.91 30.94 -11.20
N TYR A 146 0.11 30.13 -10.88
CA TYR A 146 1.36 30.05 -11.64
C TYR A 146 1.77 28.57 -11.89
N PRO A 147 1.27 27.93 -12.96
CA PRO A 147 1.49 26.49 -13.20
C PRO A 147 2.96 26.14 -13.48
N ASP A 148 3.70 27.04 -14.13
CA ASP A 148 5.11 26.82 -14.52
C ASP A 148 6.12 27.15 -13.41
N LEU A 149 5.64 27.64 -12.25
CA LEU A 149 6.49 28.10 -11.17
C LEU A 149 7.44 27.00 -10.68
N LEU A 150 8.73 27.32 -10.58
CA LEU A 150 9.73 26.38 -10.08
C LEU A 150 9.57 26.19 -8.57
N ALA A 151 9.89 24.99 -8.06
CA ALA A 151 9.77 24.71 -6.64
C ALA A 151 10.65 25.62 -5.76
N ALA A 152 11.77 26.11 -6.28
CA ALA A 152 12.63 27.07 -5.60
C ALA A 152 11.95 28.44 -5.42
N GLN A 153 11.26 28.93 -6.46
CA GLN A 153 10.50 30.18 -6.40
C GLN A 153 9.28 30.05 -5.48
N ALA A 154 8.60 28.90 -5.51
CA ALA A 154 7.50 28.62 -4.59
C ALA A 154 7.92 28.68 -3.11
N ILE A 155 9.15 28.24 -2.78
CA ILE A 155 9.71 28.38 -1.43
C ILE A 155 9.91 29.86 -1.07
N GLN A 156 10.44 30.68 -2.00
CA GLN A 156 10.62 32.11 -1.76
C GLN A 156 9.28 32.81 -1.47
N HIS A 157 8.25 32.55 -2.28
CA HIS A 157 6.90 33.07 -2.05
C HIS A 157 6.29 32.59 -0.72
N PHE A 158 6.59 31.36 -0.32
CA PHE A 158 6.15 30.84 0.97
C PHE A 158 6.84 31.55 2.14
N ARG A 159 8.15 31.82 2.04
CA ARG A 159 8.91 32.51 3.09
C ARG A 159 8.53 33.99 3.23
N THR A 160 8.19 34.66 2.13
CA THR A 160 7.68 36.04 2.19
C THR A 160 6.28 36.12 2.78
N ALA A 161 5.39 35.15 2.46
CA ALA A 161 4.03 35.12 3.00
C ALA A 161 3.96 34.66 4.46
N PHE A 162 4.85 33.76 4.89
CA PHE A 162 4.86 33.19 6.24
C PHE A 162 6.25 33.28 6.89
N PRO A 163 6.70 34.48 7.31
CA PRO A 163 7.99 34.66 7.98
C PRO A 163 8.06 33.92 9.32
N GLN A 164 6.91 33.74 9.99
CA GLN A 164 6.80 33.03 11.27
C GLN A 164 6.94 31.50 11.14
N ALA A 165 6.84 30.94 9.92
CA ALA A 165 6.83 29.49 9.68
C ALA A 165 8.25 28.89 9.55
N GLN A 166 9.20 29.35 10.36
CA GLN A 166 10.60 28.89 10.33
C GLN A 166 10.74 27.40 10.71
N SER A 167 9.72 26.82 11.35
CA SER A 167 9.67 25.40 11.73
C SER A 167 9.39 24.44 10.56
N VAL A 168 8.93 24.94 9.41
CA VAL A 168 8.69 24.14 8.21
C VAL A 168 9.96 24.09 7.38
N GLU A 169 10.46 22.89 7.08
CA GLU A 169 11.66 22.71 6.27
C GLU A 169 11.36 22.93 4.77
N ASP A 170 12.28 23.57 4.06
CA ASP A 170 12.18 23.84 2.62
C ASP A 170 11.96 22.57 1.79
N ALA A 171 12.55 21.44 2.23
CA ALA A 171 12.36 20.15 1.60
C ALA A 171 10.89 19.69 1.62
N THR A 172 10.14 20.02 2.68
CA THR A 172 8.72 19.68 2.82
C THR A 172 7.87 20.45 1.81
N ILE A 173 8.15 21.75 1.65
CA ILE A 173 7.49 22.64 0.69
C ILE A 173 7.79 22.17 -0.74
N ARG A 174 9.06 21.90 -1.05
CA ARG A 174 9.50 21.38 -2.35
C ARG A 174 8.79 20.08 -2.72
N ASN A 175 8.76 19.12 -1.79
CA ASN A 175 8.10 17.84 -1.98
C ASN A 175 6.60 18.00 -2.23
N ARG A 176 5.96 18.97 -1.56
CA ARG A 176 4.54 19.29 -1.78
C ARG A 176 4.29 19.85 -3.17
N VAL A 177 5.09 20.82 -3.62
CA VAL A 177 4.99 21.41 -4.97
C VAL A 177 5.17 20.34 -6.05
N ASN A 178 6.20 19.51 -5.93
CA ASN A 178 6.46 18.42 -6.87
C ASN A 178 5.31 17.41 -6.93
N ARG A 179 4.69 17.11 -5.77
CA ARG A 179 3.52 16.23 -5.70
C ARG A 179 2.33 16.83 -6.47
N ILE A 180 2.05 18.12 -6.28
CA ILE A 180 0.95 18.81 -6.97
C ILE A 180 1.17 18.79 -8.49
N LYS A 181 2.40 19.09 -8.95
CA LYS A 181 2.74 19.03 -10.37
C LYS A 181 2.50 17.63 -10.96
N ARG A 182 2.97 16.58 -10.29
CA ARG A 182 2.74 15.18 -10.72
C ARG A 182 1.26 14.80 -10.82
N GLN A 183 0.40 15.39 -9.99
CA GLN A 183 -1.05 15.14 -10.02
C GLN A 183 -1.77 15.88 -11.14
N LYS A 184 -1.18 16.97 -11.68
CA LYS A 184 -1.76 17.74 -12.79
C LYS A 184 -1.27 17.29 -14.18
N THR A 185 -0.15 16.57 -14.24
CA THR A 185 0.48 16.11 -15.49
C THR A 185 0.14 14.64 -15.85
N GLY A 186 -0.59 13.92 -15.00
CA GLY A 186 -1.04 12.54 -15.26
C GLY A 186 -2.55 12.48 -15.36
#